data_AF-A0A2G2JSW9-F1
#
_entry.id   AF-A0A2G2JSW9-F1
#
_cell.length_a   1.000
_cell.length_b   1.000
_cell.length_c   1.000
_cell.angle_alpha   90.00
_cell.angle_beta   90.00
_cell.angle_gamma   90.00
#
_symmetry.space_group_name_H-M   'P 1'
#
loop_
_entity.id
_entity.type
_entity.pdbx_description
1 polymer ?
#
loop_
_entity_poly.entity_id
_entity_poly.type
_entity_poly.pdbx_seq_one_letter_code
_entity_poly.pdbx_strand_id
1 'polypeptide(L)'
;MFHGFSRRTLNVIIIGCLLVITGIQFGFQDNEDTPLEPIAAAPLSDTGWHQWQSNEDVPVSWQTFGTKELHIVIQREALPPIKLNLMLSRWATELSQALNEISEAATAIPGAIALQGATDPTTMQQAAAYVIRQLQLTPPNHQEHKCQLDHLAGAYWWNQQDGRSLALPATAEITSTETPSRDEWQNFRTHALRDLREKWLSPSAAIDIQAELAYHRWPNTYFYDLYQDLSQAQRTAPMTFADCLTR
;
A
#
# COMPACT_ATOMS: atom_id res chain seq x y z
N MET A 1 -60.06 -9.13 -39.32
CA MET A 1 -59.58 -8.03 -40.19
C MET A 1 -58.21 -7.58 -39.70
N PHE A 2 -57.12 -8.21 -40.18
CA PHE A 2 -55.78 -7.62 -40.08
C PHE A 2 -55.34 -7.36 -41.52
N HIS A 3 -55.64 -6.15 -42.00
CA HIS A 3 -55.18 -5.68 -43.30
C HIS A 3 -53.65 -5.60 -43.29
N GLY A 4 -53.05 -6.04 -44.40
CA GLY A 4 -51.61 -6.18 -44.58
C GLY A 4 -50.86 -4.90 -44.24
N PHE A 5 -50.06 -4.97 -43.18
CA PHE A 5 -48.96 -4.06 -43.00
C PHE A 5 -47.98 -4.26 -44.16
N SER A 6 -47.86 -3.25 -45.02
CA SER A 6 -46.83 -3.20 -46.06
C SER A 6 -45.45 -3.43 -45.44
N ARG A 7 -44.54 -4.11 -46.15
CA ARG A 7 -43.13 -4.29 -45.71
C ARG A 7 -42.48 -2.97 -45.27
N ARG A 8 -42.91 -1.83 -45.83
CA ARG A 8 -42.45 -0.51 -45.43
C ARG A 8 -42.89 -0.09 -44.03
N THR A 9 -44.15 -0.30 -43.65
CA THR A 9 -44.64 0.08 -42.32
C THR A 9 -44.08 -0.84 -41.23
N LEU A 10 -43.87 -2.13 -41.54
CA LEU A 10 -43.17 -3.05 -40.63
C LEU A 10 -41.71 -2.62 -40.39
N ASN A 11 -40.97 -2.27 -41.45
CA ASN A 11 -39.57 -1.83 -41.31
C ASN A 11 -39.44 -0.52 -40.52
N VAL A 12 -40.37 0.44 -40.70
CA VAL A 12 -40.37 1.69 -39.93
C VAL A 12 -40.63 1.42 -38.44
N ILE A 13 -41.53 0.50 -38.11
CA ILE A 13 -41.77 0.11 -36.71
C ILE A 13 -40.54 -0.58 -36.12
N ILE A 14 -39.91 -1.50 -36.85
CA ILE A 14 -38.70 -2.21 -36.38
C ILE A 14 -37.54 -1.23 -36.16
N ILE A 15 -37.30 -0.30 -37.09
CA ILE A 15 -36.25 0.71 -36.98
C ILE A 15 -36.56 1.67 -35.82
N GLY A 16 -37.82 2.08 -35.66
CA GLY A 16 -38.26 2.90 -34.53
C GLY A 16 -38.04 2.21 -33.19
N CYS A 17 -38.41 0.93 -33.06
CA CYS A 17 -38.17 0.14 -31.86
C CYS A 17 -36.68 -0.05 -31.58
N LEU A 18 -35.86 -0.30 -32.61
CA LEU A 18 -34.40 -0.41 -32.44
C LEU A 18 -33.77 0.91 -32.01
N LEU A 19 -34.21 2.05 -32.55
CA LEU A 19 -33.71 3.37 -32.14
C LEU A 19 -34.15 3.73 -30.71
N VAL A 20 -35.35 3.33 -30.30
CA VAL A 20 -35.83 3.52 -28.93
C VAL A 20 -35.09 2.62 -27.95
N ILE A 21 -34.87 1.34 -28.27
CA ILE A 21 -34.08 0.42 -27.43
C ILE A 21 -32.65 0.91 -27.31
N THR A 22 -32.02 1.29 -28.43
CA THR A 22 -30.67 1.86 -28.44
C THR A 22 -30.62 3.17 -27.64
N GLY A 23 -31.60 4.06 -27.81
CA GLY A 23 -31.67 5.33 -27.09
C GLY A 23 -31.90 5.17 -25.58
N ILE A 24 -32.71 4.20 -25.16
CA ILE A 24 -32.89 3.83 -23.75
C ILE A 24 -31.58 3.23 -23.22
N GLN A 25 -30.96 2.30 -23.95
CA GLN A 25 -29.75 1.62 -23.51
C GLN A 25 -28.53 2.55 -23.39
N PHE A 26 -28.46 3.61 -24.20
CA PHE A 26 -27.45 4.67 -24.04
C PHE A 26 -27.87 5.79 -23.08
N GLY A 27 -29.17 6.03 -22.89
CA GLY A 27 -29.69 7.05 -21.98
C GLY A 27 -29.74 6.64 -20.51
N PHE A 28 -29.68 5.33 -20.22
CA PHE A 28 -29.70 4.76 -18.86
C PHE A 28 -28.38 4.08 -18.47
N GLN A 29 -27.27 4.33 -19.16
CA GLN A 29 -25.97 4.04 -18.57
C GLN A 29 -25.77 5.04 -17.43
N ASP A 30 -25.98 4.58 -16.19
CA ASP A 30 -25.60 5.36 -15.02
C ASP A 30 -24.14 5.76 -15.21
N ASN A 31 -23.88 7.07 -15.18
CA ASN A 31 -22.55 7.64 -15.38
C ASN A 31 -21.50 6.98 -14.45
N GLU A 32 -21.98 6.48 -13.31
CA GLU A 32 -21.23 5.69 -12.33
C GLU A 32 -20.62 4.40 -12.92
N ASP A 33 -21.29 3.72 -13.84
CA ASP A 33 -20.81 2.44 -14.40
C ASP A 33 -19.91 2.61 -15.63
N THR A 34 -19.68 3.85 -16.06
CA THR A 34 -18.74 4.13 -17.15
C THR A 34 -17.30 3.93 -16.66
N PRO A 35 -16.49 3.09 -17.35
CA PRO A 35 -15.10 2.86 -16.96
C PRO A 35 -14.31 4.17 -16.83
N LEU A 36 -13.52 4.25 -15.78
CA LEU A 36 -12.59 5.35 -15.57
C LEU A 36 -11.35 5.17 -16.43
N GLU A 37 -10.92 6.27 -17.03
CA GLU A 37 -9.65 6.30 -17.76
C GLU A 37 -8.48 6.00 -16.81
N PRO A 38 -7.45 5.28 -17.26
CA PRO A 38 -6.21 5.14 -16.52
C PRO A 38 -5.58 6.50 -16.27
N ILE A 39 -5.05 6.70 -15.06
CA ILE A 39 -4.30 7.90 -14.73
C ILE A 39 -2.88 7.71 -15.24
N ALA A 40 -2.40 8.63 -16.09
CA ALA A 40 -1.01 8.66 -16.54
C ALA A 40 -0.09 9.11 -15.38
N ALA A 41 0.19 8.19 -14.46
CA ALA A 41 1.06 8.41 -13.33
C ALA A 41 2.54 8.41 -13.78
N ALA A 42 3.32 9.38 -13.30
CA ALA A 42 4.76 9.38 -13.56
C ALA A 42 5.42 8.17 -12.86
N PRO A 43 6.45 7.54 -13.45
CA PRO A 43 7.03 6.32 -12.89
C PRO A 43 7.68 6.59 -11.53
N LEU A 44 7.59 5.61 -10.63
CA LEU A 44 8.38 5.59 -9.39
C LEU A 44 9.82 5.23 -9.74
N SER A 45 10.76 6.03 -9.25
CA SER A 45 12.19 5.70 -9.33
C SER A 45 12.50 4.55 -8.38
N ASP A 46 13.39 3.65 -8.80
CA ASP A 46 14.02 2.73 -7.87
C ASP A 46 14.85 3.54 -6.87
N THR A 47 14.52 3.40 -5.61
CA THR A 47 15.22 4.05 -4.50
C THR A 47 16.40 3.20 -4.02
N GLY A 48 16.52 1.94 -4.43
CA GLY A 48 17.62 1.06 -4.00
C GLY A 48 17.41 0.49 -2.59
N TRP A 49 16.14 0.37 -2.16
CA TRP A 49 15.82 -0.41 -0.97
C TRP A 49 15.97 -1.90 -1.24
N HIS A 50 16.54 -2.60 -0.28
CA HIS A 50 16.74 -4.03 -0.29
C HIS A 50 16.23 -4.63 1.00
N GLN A 51 15.83 -5.90 0.97
CA GLN A 51 15.44 -6.65 2.16
C GLN A 51 16.39 -7.82 2.38
N TRP A 52 16.73 -8.07 3.64
CA TRP A 52 17.28 -9.35 4.09
C TRP A 52 16.48 -9.87 5.28
N GLN A 53 16.69 -11.14 5.61
CA GLN A 53 16.22 -11.76 6.85
C GLN A 53 17.43 -11.91 7.78
N SER A 54 17.27 -11.56 9.05
CA SER A 54 18.30 -11.85 10.06
C SER A 54 18.37 -13.36 10.36
N ASN A 55 19.35 -13.78 11.16
CA ASN A 55 19.46 -15.17 11.60
C ASN A 55 18.28 -15.59 12.51
N GLU A 56 17.66 -14.61 13.15
CA GLU A 56 16.46 -14.73 13.98
C GLU A 56 15.16 -14.60 13.14
N ASP A 57 15.25 -14.61 11.81
CA ASP A 57 14.15 -14.38 10.86
C ASP A 57 13.47 -13.01 11.00
N VAL A 58 14.13 -12.04 11.65
CA VAL A 58 13.63 -10.67 11.73
C VAL A 58 13.84 -9.98 10.39
N PRO A 59 12.78 -9.45 9.75
CA PRO A 59 12.90 -8.79 8.46
C PRO A 59 13.55 -7.42 8.62
N VAL A 60 14.48 -7.12 7.71
CA VAL A 60 15.21 -5.86 7.71
C VAL A 60 15.26 -5.29 6.30
N SER A 61 14.75 -4.08 6.17
CA SER A 61 14.91 -3.24 4.97
C SER A 61 16.13 -2.34 5.12
N TRP A 62 16.89 -2.12 4.06
CA TRP A 62 18.02 -1.23 4.09
C TRP A 62 18.26 -0.52 2.75
N GLN A 63 18.90 0.64 2.81
CA GLN A 63 19.31 1.41 1.63
C GLN A 63 20.60 2.18 1.92
N THR A 64 21.54 2.18 0.97
CA THR A 64 22.63 3.16 0.99
C THR A 64 22.13 4.51 0.47
N PHE A 65 22.24 5.55 1.27
CA PHE A 65 21.77 6.89 0.91
C PHE A 65 22.80 7.94 1.33
N GLY A 66 22.96 9.01 0.53
CA GLY A 66 24.05 9.98 0.65
C GLY A 66 23.96 10.94 1.85
N THR A 67 23.74 10.43 3.07
CA THR A 67 23.64 11.20 4.32
C THR A 67 24.84 10.96 5.24
N LYS A 68 25.13 11.92 6.11
CA LYS A 68 26.14 11.76 7.19
C LYS A 68 25.57 11.06 8.42
N GLU A 69 24.32 10.66 8.36
CA GLU A 69 23.56 10.06 9.44
C GLU A 69 23.14 8.65 9.04
N LEU A 70 23.12 7.76 10.02
CA LEU A 70 22.48 6.46 9.98
C LEU A 70 21.09 6.63 10.60
N HIS A 71 20.07 6.53 9.77
CA HIS A 71 18.67 6.51 10.19
C HIS A 71 18.25 5.06 10.43
N ILE A 72 17.60 4.82 11.55
CA ILE A 72 17.07 3.50 11.92
C ILE A 72 15.63 3.69 12.36
N VAL A 73 14.71 2.95 11.73
CA VAL A 73 13.31 2.86 12.17
C VAL A 73 13.04 1.42 12.60
N ILE A 74 12.50 1.26 13.81
CA ILE A 74 12.23 -0.04 14.41
C ILE A 74 10.72 -0.13 14.63
N GLN A 75 10.05 -0.91 13.80
CA GLN A 75 8.62 -1.18 13.90
C GLN A 75 8.40 -2.36 14.87
N ARG A 76 7.44 -2.22 15.78
CA ARG A 76 7.20 -3.19 16.86
C ARG A 76 5.72 -3.43 17.06
N GLU A 77 5.37 -4.63 17.51
CA GLU A 77 3.99 -4.99 17.79
C GLU A 77 3.40 -4.14 18.91
N ALA A 78 2.21 -3.57 18.67
CA ALA A 78 1.44 -2.79 19.63
C ALA A 78 2.17 -1.61 20.30
N LEU A 79 3.31 -1.17 19.73
CA LEU A 79 4.11 -0.06 20.24
C LEU A 79 4.42 0.94 19.13
N PRO A 80 4.56 2.23 19.46
CA PRO A 80 5.05 3.21 18.51
C PRO A 80 6.45 2.83 17.97
N PRO A 81 6.74 3.13 16.69
CA PRO A 81 8.04 2.88 16.11
C PRO A 81 9.11 3.71 16.82
N ILE A 82 10.27 3.11 17.07
CA ILE A 82 11.46 3.85 17.51
C ILE A 82 12.13 4.41 16.26
N LYS A 83 12.45 5.70 16.29
CA LYS A 83 13.19 6.36 15.22
C LYS A 83 14.48 6.94 15.78
N LEU A 84 15.61 6.50 15.24
CA LEU A 84 16.95 6.93 15.64
C LEU A 84 17.62 7.61 14.46
N ASN A 85 18.19 8.78 14.71
CA ASN A 85 19.05 9.49 13.76
C ASN A 85 20.42 9.59 14.39
N LEU A 86 21.38 8.83 13.86
CA LEU A 86 22.68 8.66 14.46
C LEU A 86 23.76 9.26 13.57
N MET A 87 24.73 9.97 14.12
CA MET A 87 25.89 10.44 13.37
C MET A 87 26.72 9.24 12.91
N LEU A 88 26.96 9.11 11.60
CA LEU A 88 27.60 7.92 11.04
C LEU A 88 29.03 7.70 11.59
N SER A 89 29.74 8.75 11.96
CA SER A 89 31.09 8.64 12.55
C SER A 89 31.10 8.02 13.96
N ARG A 90 29.96 7.99 14.64
CA ARG A 90 29.83 7.57 16.04
C ARG A 90 28.58 6.72 16.29
N TRP A 91 28.07 6.10 15.23
CA TRP A 91 26.80 5.37 15.22
C TRP A 91 26.75 4.29 16.30
N ALA A 92 27.83 3.54 16.52
CA ALA A 92 27.84 2.42 17.46
C ALA A 92 27.64 2.88 18.91
N THR A 93 28.35 3.95 19.32
CA THR A 93 28.23 4.51 20.66
C THR A 93 26.87 5.15 20.88
N GLU A 94 26.38 5.94 19.91
CA GLU A 94 25.06 6.56 20.01
C GLU A 94 23.93 5.54 20.01
N LEU A 95 24.03 4.48 19.18
CA LEU A 95 23.06 3.39 19.16
C LEU A 95 23.01 2.67 20.50
N SER A 96 24.17 2.33 21.06
CA SER A 96 24.23 1.71 22.39
C SER A 96 23.60 2.58 23.46
N GLN A 97 23.88 3.89 23.43
CA GLN A 97 23.29 4.81 24.40
C GLN A 97 21.76 4.89 24.22
N ALA A 98 21.29 5.12 22.99
CA ALA A 98 19.87 5.26 22.69
C ALA A 98 19.07 4.02 23.09
N LEU A 99 19.57 2.81 22.79
CA LEU A 99 18.87 1.58 23.16
C LEU A 99 18.91 1.28 24.66
N ASN A 100 19.92 1.74 25.39
CA ASN A 100 19.96 1.61 26.85
C ASN A 100 18.97 2.56 27.56
N GLU A 101 18.67 3.71 26.94
CA GLU A 101 17.66 4.66 27.44
C GLU A 101 16.23 4.17 27.20
N ILE A 102 16.04 3.27 26.22
CA ILE A 102 14.77 2.57 25.97
C ILE A 102 14.58 1.52 27.07
N SER A 103 14.03 1.96 28.20
CA SER A 103 13.72 1.16 29.39
C SER A 103 12.53 0.24 29.15
N GLU A 104 12.69 -0.75 28.26
CA GLU A 104 11.74 -1.84 28.13
C GLU A 104 12.28 -3.07 28.85
N ALA A 105 11.44 -3.73 29.64
CA ALA A 105 11.78 -5.02 30.20
C ALA A 105 12.12 -5.94 29.02
N ALA A 106 13.31 -6.55 29.07
CA ALA A 106 13.82 -7.53 28.13
C ALA A 106 12.78 -8.65 27.88
N THR A 107 11.89 -8.39 26.94
CA THR A 107 10.78 -9.25 26.56
C THR A 107 10.84 -9.38 25.06
N ALA A 108 10.67 -10.61 24.58
CA ALA A 108 10.63 -10.89 23.16
C ALA A 108 9.42 -10.16 22.54
N ILE A 109 9.68 -9.27 21.58
CA ILE A 109 8.63 -8.48 20.92
C ILE A 109 8.75 -8.68 19.40
N PRO A 110 7.65 -8.99 18.69
CA PRO A 110 7.70 -9.07 17.24
C PRO A 110 7.99 -7.71 16.62
N GLY A 111 8.90 -7.67 15.64
CA GLY A 111 9.35 -6.40 15.07
C GLY A 111 10.10 -6.51 13.76
N ALA A 112 10.39 -5.37 13.16
CA ALA A 112 11.16 -5.24 11.93
C ALA A 112 11.99 -3.95 11.95
N ILE A 113 13.00 -3.89 11.10
CA ILE A 113 13.94 -2.76 11.06
C ILE A 113 14.02 -2.21 9.65
N ALA A 114 14.10 -0.90 9.51
CA ALA A 114 14.57 -0.24 8.30
C ALA A 114 15.81 0.62 8.62
N LEU A 115 16.85 0.54 7.78
CA LEU A 115 18.08 1.33 7.92
C LEU A 115 18.40 2.14 6.66
N GLN A 116 18.85 3.38 6.83
CA GLN A 116 19.26 4.24 5.72
C GLN A 116 20.49 5.06 6.11
N GLY A 117 21.52 5.10 5.25
CA GLY A 117 22.73 5.90 5.50
C GLY A 117 23.86 5.66 4.51
N ALA A 118 24.90 6.50 4.54
CA ALA A 118 26.04 6.43 3.61
C ALA A 118 27.12 5.44 4.08
N THR A 119 26.73 4.19 4.34
CA THR A 119 27.64 3.17 4.86
C THR A 119 27.52 1.87 4.09
N ASP A 120 28.48 0.97 4.31
CA ASP A 120 28.52 -0.31 3.61
C ASP A 120 27.50 -1.31 4.19
N PRO A 121 27.10 -2.34 3.41
CA PRO A 121 26.14 -3.33 3.87
C PRO A 121 26.54 -4.04 5.17
N THR A 122 27.83 -4.25 5.42
CA THR A 122 28.31 -4.93 6.65
C THR A 122 28.00 -4.09 7.87
N THR A 123 28.23 -2.78 7.81
CA THR A 123 27.90 -1.85 8.90
C THR A 123 26.40 -1.82 9.16
N MET A 124 25.56 -1.82 8.10
CA MET A 124 24.10 -1.94 8.23
C MET A 124 23.68 -3.26 8.92
N GLN A 125 24.31 -4.38 8.55
CA GLN A 125 24.05 -5.69 9.18
C GLN A 125 24.43 -5.68 10.66
N GLN A 126 25.57 -5.10 11.02
CA GLN A 126 26.03 -5.00 12.40
C GLN A 126 25.09 -4.14 13.25
N ALA A 127 24.64 -2.99 12.72
CA ALA A 127 23.67 -2.14 13.38
C ALA A 127 22.33 -2.86 13.59
N ALA A 128 21.81 -3.53 12.56
CA ALA A 128 20.58 -4.31 12.65
C ALA A 128 20.70 -5.45 13.68
N ALA A 129 21.77 -6.24 13.64
CA ALA A 129 22.00 -7.34 14.58
C ALA A 129 22.11 -6.85 16.03
N TYR A 130 22.74 -5.69 16.25
CA TYR A 130 22.81 -5.07 17.57
C TYR A 130 21.42 -4.67 18.07
N VAL A 131 20.61 -4.02 17.23
CA VAL A 131 19.22 -3.65 17.58
C VAL A 131 18.38 -4.88 17.91
N ILE A 132 18.39 -5.90 17.03
CA ILE A 132 17.62 -7.15 17.21
C ILE A 132 17.95 -7.79 18.55
N ARG A 133 19.25 -7.92 18.86
CA ARG A 133 19.70 -8.56 20.09
C ARG A 133 19.36 -7.73 21.33
N GLN A 134 19.57 -6.42 21.27
CA GLN A 134 19.39 -5.54 22.42
C GLN A 134 17.91 -5.38 22.79
N LEU A 135 17.02 -5.31 21.79
CA LEU A 135 15.58 -5.21 21.98
C LEU A 135 14.86 -6.57 22.00
N GLN A 136 15.60 -7.67 21.87
CA GLN A 136 15.06 -9.04 21.78
C GLN A 136 13.96 -9.18 20.73
N LEU A 137 14.18 -8.59 19.55
CA LEU A 137 13.19 -8.64 18.47
C LEU A 137 13.01 -10.08 17.99
N THR A 138 11.75 -10.43 17.73
CA THR A 138 11.34 -11.72 17.16
C THR A 138 10.66 -11.49 15.81
N PRO A 139 10.60 -12.52 14.95
CA PRO A 139 9.97 -12.38 13.65
C PRO A 139 8.47 -12.04 13.81
N PRO A 140 7.95 -11.06 13.07
CA PRO A 140 6.53 -10.77 13.04
C PRO A 140 5.77 -11.94 12.43
N ASN A 141 4.54 -12.14 12.90
CA ASN A 141 3.68 -13.21 12.42
C ASN A 141 3.46 -13.04 10.92
N HIS A 142 3.76 -14.08 10.14
CA HIS A 142 3.50 -14.08 8.71
C HIS A 142 2.07 -14.56 8.49
N GLN A 143 1.15 -13.62 8.34
CA GLN A 143 -0.18 -13.91 7.84
C GLN A 143 -0.22 -13.60 6.35
N GLU A 144 -0.63 -14.58 5.54
CA GLU A 144 -0.79 -14.38 4.12
C GLU A 144 -2.09 -13.61 3.86
N HIS A 145 -1.97 -12.30 3.66
CA HIS A 145 -3.10 -11.42 3.37
C HIS A 145 -3.43 -11.44 1.87
N LYS A 146 -3.80 -12.63 1.36
CA LYS A 146 -4.04 -12.87 -0.07
C LYS A 146 -5.00 -11.85 -0.70
N CYS A 147 -6.12 -11.57 -0.06
CA CYS A 147 -7.10 -10.59 -0.57
C CYS A 147 -6.52 -9.19 -0.75
N GLN A 148 -5.61 -8.78 0.14
CA GLN A 148 -4.96 -7.48 0.02
C GLN A 148 -3.98 -7.45 -1.13
N LEU A 149 -3.22 -8.53 -1.32
CA LEU A 149 -2.29 -8.67 -2.45
C LEU A 149 -3.02 -8.71 -3.80
N ASP A 150 -4.18 -9.36 -3.86
CA ASP A 150 -4.98 -9.47 -5.09
C ASP A 150 -5.77 -8.17 -5.39
N HIS A 151 -6.02 -7.31 -4.39
CA HIS A 151 -6.86 -6.11 -4.50
C HIS A 151 -6.28 -4.89 -3.76
N LEU A 152 -5.07 -4.49 -4.13
CA LEU A 152 -4.26 -3.46 -3.44
C LEU A 152 -4.96 -2.09 -3.33
N ALA A 153 -5.49 -1.55 -4.42
CA ALA A 153 -6.17 -0.25 -4.42
C ALA A 153 -7.43 -0.26 -3.54
N GLY A 154 -8.17 -1.37 -3.55
CA GLY A 154 -9.35 -1.57 -2.70
C GLY A 154 -8.98 -1.64 -1.21
N ALA A 155 -7.94 -2.39 -0.87
CA ALA A 155 -7.42 -2.45 0.50
C ALA A 155 -6.90 -1.08 0.97
N TYR A 156 -6.17 -0.37 0.11
CA TYR A 156 -5.65 0.96 0.42
C TYR A 156 -6.76 1.98 0.66
N TRP A 157 -7.84 1.93 -0.11
CA TRP A 157 -9.02 2.76 0.14
C TRP A 157 -9.57 2.56 1.56
N TRP A 158 -9.80 1.32 1.97
CA TRP A 158 -10.33 1.03 3.31
C TRP A 158 -9.37 1.45 4.41
N ASN A 159 -8.07 1.22 4.23
CA ASN A 159 -7.07 1.74 5.16
C ASN A 159 -7.15 3.27 5.28
N GLN A 160 -7.36 4.00 4.18
CA GLN A 160 -7.50 5.46 4.24
C GLN A 160 -8.80 5.90 4.93
N GLN A 161 -9.91 5.17 4.77
CA GLN A 161 -11.16 5.47 5.49
C GLN A 161 -10.99 5.33 7.00
N ASP A 162 -10.20 4.34 7.44
CA ASP A 162 -9.93 4.08 8.86
C ASP A 162 -8.75 4.88 9.43
N GLY A 163 -8.12 5.76 8.63
CA GLY A 163 -6.92 6.50 9.04
C GLY A 163 -5.69 5.62 9.27
N ARG A 164 -5.63 4.45 8.64
CA ARG A 164 -4.59 3.43 8.75
C ARG A 164 -3.52 3.61 7.66
N SER A 165 -2.33 3.07 7.91
CA SER A 165 -1.22 3.14 6.98
C SER A 165 -1.41 2.24 5.76
N LEU A 166 -0.61 2.47 4.71
CA LEU A 166 -0.71 1.71 3.45
C LEU A 166 -0.31 0.23 3.57
N ALA A 167 0.54 -0.06 4.55
CA ALA A 167 1.10 -1.40 4.78
C ALA A 167 0.33 -2.14 5.88
N LEU A 168 -0.58 -1.49 6.60
CA LEU A 168 -1.36 -2.20 7.60
C LEU A 168 -2.37 -3.12 6.89
N PRO A 169 -2.52 -4.39 7.27
CA PRO A 169 -3.53 -5.26 6.68
C PRO A 169 -4.94 -4.73 6.98
N ALA A 170 -5.73 -4.44 5.95
CA ALA A 170 -7.10 -4.02 6.12
C ALA A 170 -7.93 -5.15 6.79
N THR A 171 -8.79 -4.78 7.73
CA THR A 171 -9.53 -5.74 8.57
C THR A 171 -10.93 -6.00 8.04
N ALA A 172 -11.47 -7.19 8.32
CA ALA A 172 -12.79 -7.62 7.86
C ALA A 172 -13.99 -6.84 8.46
N GLU A 173 -13.77 -5.95 9.43
CA GLU A 173 -14.78 -5.03 9.94
C GLU A 173 -15.01 -3.84 8.98
N ILE A 174 -15.15 -4.13 7.69
CA ILE A 174 -15.61 -3.14 6.71
C ILE A 174 -17.09 -2.91 7.00
N THR A 175 -17.37 -1.83 7.74
CA THR A 175 -18.73 -1.50 8.22
C THR A 175 -19.63 -0.92 7.14
N SER A 176 -19.06 -0.51 6.00
CA SER A 176 -19.78 0.01 4.85
C SER A 176 -19.49 -0.83 3.62
N THR A 177 -20.54 -1.31 2.96
CA THR A 177 -20.44 -1.90 1.61
C THR A 177 -20.76 -0.85 0.54
N GLU A 178 -20.67 0.44 0.85
CA GLU A 178 -20.97 1.46 -0.15
C GLU A 178 -19.77 1.63 -1.08
N THR A 179 -20.00 1.42 -2.37
CA THR A 179 -19.00 1.68 -3.39
C THR A 179 -18.89 3.20 -3.57
N PRO A 180 -17.68 3.79 -3.55
CA PRO A 180 -17.55 5.23 -3.77
C PRO A 180 -18.14 5.61 -5.12
N SER A 181 -18.66 6.84 -5.20
CA SER A 181 -19.03 7.42 -6.48
C SER A 181 -17.81 7.53 -7.40
N ARG A 182 -18.07 7.63 -8.70
CA ARG A 182 -17.05 7.74 -9.74
C ARG A 182 -16.11 8.93 -9.49
N ASP A 183 -16.66 10.07 -9.10
CA ASP A 183 -15.88 11.29 -8.86
C ASP A 183 -15.08 11.19 -7.54
N GLU A 184 -15.65 10.62 -6.49
CA GLU A 184 -14.92 10.35 -5.24
C GLU A 184 -13.73 9.42 -5.48
N TRP A 185 -13.95 8.33 -6.23
CA TRP A 185 -12.90 7.38 -6.55
C TRP A 185 -11.80 7.99 -7.43
N GLN A 186 -12.18 8.78 -8.44
CA GLN A 186 -11.22 9.46 -9.31
C GLN A 186 -10.37 10.48 -8.52
N ASN A 187 -11.02 11.25 -7.64
CA ASN A 187 -10.32 12.19 -6.77
C ASN A 187 -9.38 11.47 -5.83
N PHE A 188 -9.83 10.39 -5.19
CA PHE A 188 -9.02 9.56 -4.31
C PHE A 188 -7.78 9.02 -5.02
N ARG A 189 -7.93 8.34 -6.16
CA ARG A 189 -6.80 7.77 -6.92
C ARG A 189 -5.77 8.83 -7.26
N THR A 190 -6.23 10.01 -7.71
CA THR A 190 -5.34 11.13 -8.06
C THR A 190 -4.56 11.63 -6.84
N HIS A 191 -5.24 11.82 -5.71
CA HIS A 191 -4.58 12.27 -4.47
C HIS A 191 -3.63 11.21 -3.91
N ALA A 192 -4.07 9.95 -3.88
CA ALA A 192 -3.30 8.79 -3.43
C ALA A 192 -2.00 8.63 -4.21
N LEU A 193 -2.06 8.65 -5.55
CA LEU A 193 -0.87 8.53 -6.40
C LEU A 193 0.13 9.66 -6.14
N ARG A 194 -0.36 10.89 -5.97
CA ARG A 194 0.50 12.04 -5.67
C ARG A 194 1.17 11.88 -4.30
N ASP A 195 0.40 11.56 -3.27
CA ASP A 195 0.88 11.39 -1.90
C ASP A 195 1.87 10.22 -1.77
N LEU A 196 1.56 9.07 -2.35
CA LEU A 196 2.47 7.91 -2.37
C LEU A 196 3.79 8.27 -3.07
N ARG A 197 3.74 8.95 -4.22
CA ARG A 197 4.96 9.40 -4.92
C ARG A 197 5.77 10.37 -4.07
N GLU A 198 5.13 11.33 -3.41
CA GLU A 198 5.79 12.30 -2.54
C GLU A 198 6.49 11.60 -1.35
N LYS A 199 5.78 10.69 -0.68
CA LYS A 199 6.33 9.89 0.41
C LYS A 199 7.48 8.98 -0.05
N TRP A 200 7.38 8.38 -1.22
CA TRP A 200 8.44 7.52 -1.78
C TRP A 200 9.73 8.27 -2.10
N LEU A 201 9.61 9.51 -2.59
CA LEU A 201 10.74 10.36 -2.93
C LEU A 201 11.35 11.08 -1.73
N SER A 202 10.64 11.11 -0.59
CA SER A 202 11.13 11.68 0.66
C SER A 202 11.90 10.62 1.45
N PRO A 203 13.21 10.79 1.71
CA PRO A 203 14.00 9.79 2.44
C PRO A 203 13.43 9.43 3.82
N SER A 204 12.92 10.43 4.54
CA SER A 204 12.34 10.24 5.88
C SER A 204 11.01 9.50 5.87
N ALA A 205 10.17 9.68 4.84
CA ALA A 205 8.93 8.94 4.71
C ALA A 205 9.16 7.54 4.10
N ALA A 206 10.14 7.41 3.19
CA ALA A 206 10.48 6.14 2.57
C ALA A 206 10.98 5.12 3.60
N ILE A 207 11.83 5.52 4.55
CA ILE A 207 12.29 4.60 5.62
C ILE A 207 11.13 4.15 6.52
N ASP A 208 10.17 5.03 6.81
CA ASP A 208 8.97 4.66 7.58
C ASP A 208 8.12 3.62 6.83
N ILE A 209 7.87 3.86 5.54
CA ILE A 209 7.16 2.89 4.68
C ILE A 209 7.88 1.54 4.68
N GLN A 210 9.20 1.54 4.53
CA GLN A 210 10.00 0.33 4.44
C GLN A 210 10.04 -0.46 5.74
N ALA A 211 9.97 0.22 6.89
CA ALA A 211 9.85 -0.42 8.19
C ALA A 211 8.50 -1.11 8.34
N GLU A 212 7.40 -0.47 7.94
CA GLU A 212 6.07 -1.08 7.96
C GLU A 212 5.94 -2.24 6.96
N LEU A 213 6.51 -2.09 5.76
CA LEU A 213 6.51 -3.15 4.74
C LEU A 213 7.27 -4.39 5.23
N ALA A 214 8.43 -4.19 5.86
CA ALA A 214 9.19 -5.27 6.48
C ALA A 214 8.41 -5.93 7.63
N TYR A 215 7.77 -5.13 8.49
CA TYR A 215 7.00 -5.63 9.63
C TYR A 215 5.84 -6.53 9.22
N HIS A 216 5.06 -6.10 8.24
CA HIS A 216 3.96 -6.91 7.71
C HIS A 216 4.42 -7.97 6.69
N ARG A 217 5.73 -8.07 6.46
CA ARG A 217 6.35 -9.04 5.54
C ARG A 217 5.75 -9.01 4.14
N TRP A 218 5.43 -7.80 3.67
CA TRP A 218 4.93 -7.62 2.31
C TRP A 218 6.02 -7.91 1.27
N PRO A 219 5.63 -8.34 0.05
CA PRO A 219 6.58 -8.46 -1.05
C PRO A 219 7.32 -7.16 -1.31
N ASN A 220 8.59 -7.24 -1.74
CA ASN A 220 9.39 -6.07 -2.13
C ASN A 220 8.71 -5.18 -3.19
N THR A 221 7.84 -5.77 -4.02
CA THR A 221 7.11 -5.08 -5.07
C THR A 221 5.84 -4.40 -4.57
N TYR A 222 5.37 -4.66 -3.35
CA TYR A 222 4.06 -4.24 -2.85
C TYR A 222 3.77 -2.75 -3.08
N PHE A 223 4.72 -1.87 -2.75
CA PHE A 223 4.53 -0.43 -2.92
C PHE A 223 4.38 -0.04 -4.40
N TYR A 224 5.18 -0.67 -5.27
CA TYR A 224 5.15 -0.43 -6.69
C TYR A 224 3.87 -0.97 -7.32
N ASP A 225 3.46 -2.18 -6.93
CA ASP A 225 2.24 -2.83 -7.40
C ASP A 225 1.00 -2.02 -6.96
N LEU A 226 0.97 -1.51 -5.73
CA LEU A 226 -0.08 -0.62 -5.25
C LEU A 226 -0.15 0.67 -6.07
N TYR A 227 1.00 1.27 -6.36
CA TYR A 227 1.07 2.49 -7.17
C TYR A 227 0.54 2.25 -8.59
N GLN A 228 0.88 1.11 -9.20
CA GLN A 228 0.37 0.75 -10.51
C GLN A 228 -1.13 0.44 -10.48
N ASP A 229 -1.59 -0.34 -9.50
CA ASP A 229 -3.00 -0.70 -9.37
C ASP A 229 -3.87 0.54 -9.19
N LEU A 230 -3.48 1.49 -8.33
CA LEU A 230 -4.18 2.78 -8.17
C LEU A 230 -4.26 3.59 -9.47
N SER A 231 -3.35 3.40 -10.42
CA SER A 231 -3.40 4.10 -11.72
C SER A 231 -4.46 3.54 -12.66
N GLN A 232 -4.98 2.33 -12.43
CA GLN A 232 -5.90 1.62 -13.33
C GLN A 232 -7.21 1.18 -12.67
N ALA A 233 -7.23 1.06 -11.35
CA ALA A 233 -8.33 0.49 -10.58
C ALA A 233 -9.65 1.25 -10.78
N GLN A 234 -10.73 0.49 -10.97
CA GLN A 234 -12.08 1.02 -11.14
C GLN A 234 -12.74 1.26 -9.78
N ARG A 235 -13.85 2.03 -9.76
CA ARG A 235 -14.55 2.37 -8.50
C ARG A 235 -15.03 1.16 -7.71
N THR A 236 -15.16 0.00 -8.36
CA THR A 236 -15.55 -1.28 -7.77
C THR A 236 -14.43 -1.97 -6.99
N ALA A 237 -13.19 -1.47 -7.01
CA ALA A 237 -12.05 -2.09 -6.32
C ALA A 237 -12.25 -2.22 -4.79
N PRO A 238 -12.79 -1.22 -4.06
CA PRO A 238 -13.09 -1.36 -2.63
C PRO A 238 -14.08 -2.48 -2.33
N MET A 239 -15.13 -2.63 -3.16
CA MET A 239 -16.11 -3.71 -3.00
C MET A 239 -15.49 -5.06 -3.31
N THR A 240 -14.69 -5.16 -4.38
CA THR A 240 -14.03 -6.42 -4.76
C THR A 240 -13.11 -6.93 -3.65
N PHE A 241 -12.39 -6.01 -2.98
CA PHE A 241 -11.61 -6.34 -1.79
C PHE A 241 -12.48 -6.81 -0.61
N ALA A 242 -13.56 -6.09 -0.30
CA ALA A 242 -14.48 -6.45 0.78
C ALA A 242 -15.13 -7.82 0.54
N ASP A 243 -15.54 -8.12 -0.69
CA ASP A 243 -16.06 -9.41 -1.11
C ASP A 243 -15.02 -10.53 -0.97
N CYS A 244 -13.73 -10.23 -1.17
CA CYS A 244 -12.67 -11.22 -0.96
C CYS A 244 -12.52 -11.57 0.52
N LEU A 245 -12.58 -10.59 1.42
CA LEU A 245 -12.42 -10.83 2.87
C LEU A 245 -13.56 -11.67 3.48
N THR A 246 -14.72 -11.71 2.84
CA THR A 246 -15.93 -12.39 3.34
C THR A 246 -16.14 -13.79 2.77
N ARG A 247 -15.27 -14.25 1.85
CA ARG A 247 -15.31 -15.58 1.22
C ARG A 247 -14.34 -16.55 1.88
#